data_AF-A0A936IYW4-F1
#
_entry.id   AF-A0A936IYW4-F1
#
_cell.length_a   1.000
_cell.length_b   1.000
_cell.length_c   1.000
_cell.angle_alpha   90.00
_cell.angle_beta   90.00
_cell.angle_gamma   90.00
#
_symmetry.space_group_name_H-M   'P 1'
#
loop_
_entity.id
_entity.type
_entity.pdbx_description
1 polymer ?
#
loop_
_entity_poly.entity_id
_entity_poly.type
_entity_poly.pdbx_seq_one_letter_code
_entity_poly.pdbx_strand_id
1 'polypeptide(L)'
;MSDSRNNPGPPPDDFSNTVPNVKMPDDIGANDWDKTNYNLPKQPAPDDWGRTVTNIKPIDTDRQDFGKTMYPGAARQPDSDWGATRPDARVPDTDFGAPEGQFEKTTPYFQLPETERQKYQNLPPTPTEQAAQEAQEQKAQGGIPGWVWVSAGLFSMFLFSILVLLVVYFFFIRDSSYSVTVKSAPPGSDIFVDDGSWGLTRPDGSIELTPLKSGRRVIKIVHPTYECETREVDLKDGVNPAPLIARCKAMAVKPGETCESFSPGEFDKAERCYNKALDDLPDPFTDEALVRALNILIINFDSGKYDVPPQRLAALQKGATFIKKLQDREPNTVLEVGGHTDSVGNDSSNQALSDNRAKAVKDVLARYGVNPAGLQTRGYGETQPKFDNNTEQGKFLNRRIQYSIVKR
;
A
#
# COMPACT_ATOMS: atom_id res chain seq x y z
N MET A 1 -48.22 -41.66 35.93
CA MET A 1 -49.31 -42.35 35.22
C MET A 1 -49.86 -41.39 34.18
N SER A 2 -49.49 -41.57 32.91
CA SER A 2 -50.41 -41.60 31.76
C SER A 2 -49.57 -41.69 30.48
N ASP A 3 -49.83 -42.77 29.73
CA ASP A 3 -49.28 -43.11 28.42
C ASP A 3 -49.46 -41.97 27.40
N SER A 4 -48.44 -41.76 26.58
CA SER A 4 -48.55 -41.08 25.28
C SER A 4 -47.60 -41.77 24.30
N ARG A 5 -47.97 -43.01 23.92
CA ARG A 5 -47.44 -43.67 22.72
C ARG A 5 -48.08 -43.03 21.49
N ASN A 6 -47.30 -42.98 20.40
CA ASN A 6 -47.62 -42.46 19.07
C ASN A 6 -47.50 -40.94 18.90
N ASN A 7 -46.28 -40.50 18.63
CA ASN A 7 -46.08 -39.41 17.68
C ASN A 7 -45.05 -39.89 16.64
N PRO A 8 -45.40 -39.96 15.34
CA PRO A 8 -44.49 -40.43 14.31
C PRO A 8 -43.24 -39.56 14.29
N GLY A 9 -42.08 -40.20 14.27
CA GLY A 9 -40.78 -39.54 14.20
C GLY A 9 -40.71 -38.62 12.97
N PRO A 10 -39.91 -37.55 13.06
CA PRO A 10 -39.78 -36.57 11.99
C PRO A 10 -39.40 -37.25 10.66
N PRO A 11 -39.87 -36.70 9.53
CA PRO A 11 -39.50 -37.19 8.19
C PRO A 11 -37.97 -37.22 8.05
N PRO A 12 -37.43 -38.10 7.19
CA PRO A 12 -35.99 -38.25 7.00
C PRO A 12 -35.36 -36.88 6.71
N ASP A 13 -34.27 -36.58 7.40
CA ASP A 13 -33.54 -35.32 7.31
C ASP A 13 -33.29 -34.94 5.85
N ASP A 14 -34.00 -33.91 5.38
CA ASP A 14 -33.75 -33.28 4.10
C ASP A 14 -32.52 -32.36 4.25
N PHE A 15 -31.35 -32.96 4.03
CA PHE A 15 -30.05 -32.25 4.09
C PHE A 15 -29.85 -31.24 2.95
N SER A 16 -30.86 -30.98 2.11
CA SER A 16 -30.75 -29.98 1.05
C SER A 16 -30.60 -28.55 1.59
N ASN A 17 -30.94 -28.29 2.86
CA ASN A 17 -31.01 -26.92 3.37
C ASN A 17 -30.51 -26.67 4.80
N THR A 18 -29.60 -27.50 5.35
CA THR A 18 -28.85 -27.11 6.55
C THR A 18 -27.34 -27.24 6.36
N VAL A 19 -26.70 -26.08 6.23
CA VAL A 19 -25.24 -25.92 6.17
C VAL A 19 -24.66 -25.87 7.58
N PRO A 20 -23.62 -26.67 7.90
CA PRO A 20 -22.87 -26.52 9.13
C PRO A 20 -22.05 -25.22 9.13
N ASN A 21 -22.30 -24.40 10.14
CA ASN A 21 -21.50 -23.24 10.51
C ASN A 21 -20.34 -23.69 11.39
N VAL A 22 -19.13 -23.80 10.84
CA VAL A 22 -17.82 -23.40 11.40
C VAL A 22 -16.70 -23.91 10.48
N LYS A 23 -15.86 -22.99 10.03
CA LYS A 23 -14.74 -23.18 9.09
C LYS A 23 -13.50 -23.75 9.78
N MET A 24 -12.95 -24.83 9.24
CA MET A 24 -11.51 -25.16 9.36
C MET A 24 -10.87 -25.16 7.96
N PRO A 25 -9.61 -24.71 7.83
CA PRO A 25 -8.85 -24.77 6.58
C PRO A 25 -8.19 -26.15 6.44
N ASP A 26 -8.17 -26.66 5.21
CA ASP A 26 -7.01 -27.29 4.57
C ASP A 26 -7.43 -27.75 3.17
N ASP A 27 -6.99 -26.95 2.21
CA ASP A 27 -6.59 -27.28 0.85
C ASP A 27 -7.07 -28.61 0.20
N ILE A 28 -7.81 -28.37 -0.89
CA ILE A 28 -7.75 -29.04 -2.20
C ILE A 28 -8.61 -30.31 -2.35
N GLY A 29 -9.75 -30.11 -3.02
CA GLY A 29 -10.20 -31.06 -4.02
C GLY A 29 -11.71 -31.19 -4.17
N ALA A 30 -12.33 -30.35 -5.00
CA ALA A 30 -13.27 -30.79 -6.03
C ALA A 30 -13.79 -29.59 -6.86
N ASN A 31 -13.83 -29.79 -8.17
CA ASN A 31 -14.47 -28.97 -9.21
C ASN A 31 -13.60 -27.78 -9.65
N ASP A 32 -13.01 -27.90 -10.83
CA ASP A 32 -13.64 -27.62 -12.14
C ASP A 32 -12.91 -26.44 -12.77
N TRP A 33 -11.88 -26.79 -13.53
CA TRP A 33 -11.99 -27.03 -14.98
C TRP A 33 -11.90 -25.73 -15.81
N ASP A 34 -11.53 -24.59 -15.19
CA ASP A 34 -11.36 -23.31 -15.91
C ASP A 34 -10.07 -22.50 -15.64
N LYS A 35 -9.02 -23.04 -14.99
CA LYS A 35 -7.83 -22.22 -14.62
C LYS A 35 -6.43 -22.81 -14.83
N THR A 36 -6.25 -23.70 -15.81
CA THR A 36 -4.94 -23.81 -16.49
C THR A 36 -5.18 -23.92 -17.99
N ASN A 37 -5.17 -22.76 -18.64
CA ASN A 37 -5.14 -22.66 -20.10
C ASN A 37 -3.74 -23.08 -20.60
N TYR A 38 -3.45 -24.38 -20.55
CA TYR A 38 -2.52 -24.99 -21.49
C TYR A 38 -3.35 -25.38 -22.70
N ASN A 39 -3.13 -24.63 -23.78
CA ASN A 39 -3.62 -24.96 -25.11
C ASN A 39 -3.02 -26.32 -25.50
N LEU A 40 -3.75 -27.41 -25.27
CA LEU A 40 -3.46 -28.69 -25.90
C LEU A 40 -3.82 -28.54 -27.39
N PRO A 41 -2.86 -28.59 -28.33
CA PRO A 41 -3.20 -28.56 -29.74
C PRO A 41 -4.10 -29.77 -30.06
N LYS A 42 -5.15 -29.55 -30.86
CA LYS A 42 -5.94 -30.63 -31.46
C LYS A 42 -4.97 -31.65 -32.09
N GLN A 43 -5.21 -32.94 -31.85
CA GLN A 43 -4.49 -33.97 -32.59
C GLN A 43 -4.71 -33.74 -34.09
N PRO A 44 -3.65 -33.68 -34.91
CA PRO A 44 -3.81 -33.58 -36.35
C PRO A 44 -4.39 -34.89 -36.90
N ALA A 45 -4.91 -34.82 -38.12
CA ALA A 45 -5.41 -35.97 -38.85
C ALA A 45 -4.31 -37.05 -39.02
N PRO A 46 -4.68 -38.31 -39.35
CA PRO A 46 -3.77 -39.48 -39.30
C PRO A 46 -2.51 -39.45 -40.19
N ASP A 47 -2.28 -38.39 -40.95
CA ASP A 47 -1.20 -38.26 -41.93
C ASP A 47 0.06 -37.51 -41.45
N ASP A 48 0.13 -37.07 -40.18
CA ASP A 48 1.24 -36.25 -39.67
C ASP A 48 2.27 -36.97 -38.77
N TRP A 49 2.30 -38.30 -38.74
CA TRP A 49 3.29 -39.10 -37.96
C TRP A 49 4.74 -39.08 -38.49
N GLY A 50 5.08 -38.16 -39.41
CA GLY A 50 6.36 -38.14 -40.12
C GLY A 50 7.28 -36.92 -39.86
N ARG A 51 6.93 -36.01 -38.93
CA ARG A 51 7.70 -34.77 -38.71
C ARG A 51 8.00 -34.47 -37.24
N THR A 52 8.62 -35.41 -36.53
CA THR A 52 9.36 -35.12 -35.28
C THR A 52 10.66 -35.91 -35.24
N VAL A 53 11.66 -35.46 -36.00
CA VAL A 53 13.06 -35.78 -35.70
C VAL A 53 13.51 -34.88 -34.57
N THR A 54 13.57 -35.42 -33.34
CA THR A 54 14.31 -34.81 -32.25
C THR A 54 15.80 -34.84 -32.59
N ASN A 55 16.39 -33.65 -32.70
CA ASN A 55 17.81 -33.46 -32.91
C ASN A 55 18.57 -33.81 -31.62
N ILE A 56 18.83 -35.10 -31.39
CA ILE A 56 19.68 -35.57 -30.29
C ILE A 56 21.13 -35.41 -30.75
N LYS A 57 21.87 -34.47 -30.16
CA LYS A 57 23.33 -34.44 -30.30
C LYS A 57 23.92 -35.71 -29.65
N PRO A 58 24.95 -36.36 -30.24
CA PRO A 58 25.62 -37.49 -29.61
C PRO A 58 26.19 -37.10 -28.25
N ILE A 59 26.00 -37.97 -27.25
CA ILE A 59 26.56 -37.84 -25.91
C ILE A 59 28.07 -38.06 -26.01
N ASP A 60 28.84 -37.06 -25.57
CA ASP A 60 30.29 -37.15 -25.36
C ASP A 60 30.55 -38.06 -24.14
N THR A 61 31.18 -39.21 -24.37
CA THR A 61 31.40 -40.25 -23.35
C THR A 61 32.68 -40.06 -22.54
N ASP A 62 33.43 -38.97 -22.75
CA ASP A 62 34.84 -38.93 -22.37
C ASP A 62 35.13 -38.05 -21.13
N ARG A 63 34.14 -37.78 -20.27
CA ARG A 63 34.38 -37.05 -19.00
C ARG A 63 33.87 -37.76 -17.74
N GLN A 64 34.79 -37.90 -16.80
CA GLN A 64 34.70 -38.51 -15.47
C GLN A 64 33.76 -37.78 -14.47
N ASP A 65 32.64 -37.20 -14.93
CA ASP A 65 31.79 -36.35 -14.07
C ASP A 65 30.42 -36.97 -13.68
N PHE A 66 30.20 -38.26 -13.94
CA PHE A 66 28.97 -38.95 -13.52
C PHE A 66 28.82 -39.15 -12.00
N GLY A 67 29.80 -38.72 -11.19
CA GLY A 67 29.81 -38.94 -9.73
C GLY A 67 29.42 -37.75 -8.85
N LYS A 68 29.11 -36.55 -9.40
CA LYS A 68 29.03 -35.32 -8.59
C LYS A 68 27.66 -34.62 -8.49
N THR A 69 26.57 -35.25 -8.93
CA THR A 69 25.22 -34.66 -8.78
C THR A 69 24.31 -35.36 -7.76
N MET A 70 24.83 -36.24 -6.90
CA MET A 70 24.04 -36.77 -5.79
C MET A 70 24.20 -35.94 -4.51
N TYR A 71 23.09 -35.42 -4.00
CA TYR A 71 22.95 -34.86 -2.66
C TYR A 71 23.45 -35.85 -1.59
N PRO A 72 24.12 -35.38 -0.51
CA PRO A 72 24.54 -36.24 0.59
C PRO A 72 23.32 -36.58 1.45
N GLY A 73 22.78 -37.80 1.31
CA GLY A 73 21.72 -38.28 2.20
C GLY A 73 20.77 -39.34 1.64
N ALA A 74 20.84 -39.71 0.36
CA ALA A 74 20.03 -40.80 -0.16
C ALA A 74 20.63 -42.16 0.23
N ALA A 75 19.97 -42.86 1.15
CA ALA A 75 20.29 -44.23 1.54
C ALA A 75 20.31 -45.16 0.31
N ARG A 76 21.30 -46.06 0.26
CA ARG A 76 21.38 -47.16 -0.70
C ARG A 76 20.09 -47.97 -0.65
N GLN A 77 19.34 -48.02 -1.74
CA GLN A 77 18.30 -49.03 -1.89
C GLN A 77 18.96 -50.40 -2.17
N PRO A 78 18.48 -51.47 -1.51
CA PRO A 78 19.00 -52.81 -1.70
C PRO A 78 18.63 -53.35 -3.09
N ASP A 79 19.58 -54.06 -3.69
CA ASP A 79 19.53 -54.64 -5.03
C ASP A 79 18.23 -55.43 -5.26
N SER A 80 17.44 -55.03 -6.26
CA SER A 80 16.28 -55.81 -6.69
C SER A 80 16.70 -56.92 -7.65
N ASP A 81 16.34 -58.11 -7.23
CA ASP A 81 16.81 -59.43 -7.62
C ASP A 81 16.15 -59.95 -8.91
N TRP A 82 16.45 -59.33 -10.06
CA TRP A 82 16.03 -59.86 -11.37
C TRP A 82 17.19 -59.87 -12.38
N GLY A 83 17.82 -61.03 -12.50
CA GLY A 83 18.29 -61.52 -13.80
C GLY A 83 19.74 -61.24 -14.21
N ALA A 84 20.73 -61.50 -13.35
CA ALA A 84 22.12 -61.64 -13.77
C ALA A 84 22.64 -63.04 -13.43
N THR A 85 22.52 -63.98 -14.37
CA THR A 85 23.27 -65.25 -14.33
C THR A 85 24.76 -64.94 -14.36
N ARG A 86 25.45 -65.17 -13.24
CA ARG A 86 26.92 -65.19 -13.17
C ARG A 86 27.42 -66.52 -13.73
N PRO A 87 28.34 -66.55 -14.71
CA PRO A 87 29.04 -67.77 -15.04
C PRO A 87 30.17 -67.98 -14.03
N ASP A 88 29.98 -68.95 -13.13
CA ASP A 88 31.06 -69.59 -12.38
C ASP A 88 31.86 -70.48 -13.32
N ALA A 89 32.89 -69.93 -13.96
CA ALA A 89 33.95 -70.69 -14.61
C ALA A 89 35.29 -70.02 -14.32
N ARG A 90 36.09 -70.61 -13.42
CA ARG A 90 37.49 -70.23 -13.24
C ARG A 90 38.29 -70.74 -14.43
N VAL A 91 38.59 -69.86 -15.36
CA VAL A 91 39.61 -70.10 -16.39
C VAL A 91 40.88 -69.39 -15.92
N PRO A 92 42.04 -70.07 -15.80
CA PRO A 92 43.29 -69.43 -15.41
C PRO A 92 43.76 -68.44 -16.49
N ASP A 93 44.23 -67.26 -16.07
CA ASP A 93 44.55 -66.08 -16.90
C ASP A 93 45.74 -66.24 -17.87
N THR A 94 46.17 -67.46 -18.22
CA THR A 94 47.39 -67.69 -19.01
C THR A 94 47.21 -68.45 -20.33
N ASP A 95 45.99 -68.82 -20.74
CA ASP A 95 45.76 -69.53 -22.02
C ASP A 95 45.18 -68.66 -23.15
N PHE A 96 44.92 -67.36 -22.92
CA PHE A 96 44.58 -66.42 -23.99
C PHE A 96 45.54 -65.23 -23.94
N GLY A 97 46.71 -65.41 -24.54
CA GLY A 97 47.65 -64.33 -24.82
C GLY A 97 47.10 -63.40 -25.90
N ALA A 98 46.24 -62.46 -25.53
CA ALA A 98 46.00 -61.23 -26.28
C ALA A 98 45.42 -60.14 -25.35
N PRO A 99 46.01 -58.93 -25.31
CA PRO A 99 45.54 -57.84 -24.47
C PRO A 99 44.15 -57.35 -24.91
N GLU A 100 43.35 -56.97 -23.91
CA GLU A 100 41.95 -56.54 -24.00
C GLU A 100 41.69 -55.54 -25.14
N GLY A 101 40.72 -55.84 -26.01
CA GLY A 101 40.22 -54.84 -26.98
C GLY A 101 39.58 -55.34 -28.27
N GLN A 102 39.48 -56.65 -28.55
CA GLN A 102 38.90 -57.13 -29.81
C GLN A 102 37.97 -58.34 -29.62
N PHE A 103 36.74 -58.09 -29.18
CA PHE A 103 35.64 -59.03 -29.38
C PHE A 103 34.91 -58.64 -30.68
N GLU A 104 35.38 -59.15 -31.81
CA GLU A 104 34.60 -59.10 -33.05
C GLU A 104 33.44 -60.10 -32.97
N LYS A 105 32.22 -59.62 -33.15
CA LYS A 105 30.98 -60.41 -33.23
C LYS A 105 31.09 -61.46 -34.33
N THR A 106 31.15 -62.74 -33.97
CA THR A 106 31.01 -63.84 -34.93
C THR A 106 29.52 -64.12 -35.19
N THR A 107 28.93 -63.45 -36.18
CA THR A 107 27.66 -63.88 -36.77
C THR A 107 27.95 -64.90 -37.88
N PRO A 108 27.45 -66.14 -37.80
CA PRO A 108 27.60 -67.09 -38.89
C PRO A 108 26.70 -66.65 -40.07
N TYR A 109 27.31 -66.13 -41.13
CA TYR A 109 26.61 -65.87 -42.39
C TYR A 109 26.48 -67.18 -43.18
N PHE A 110 25.25 -67.67 -43.37
CA PHE A 110 24.95 -68.56 -44.49
C PHE A 110 25.19 -67.77 -45.77
N GLN A 111 26.34 -67.98 -46.39
CA GLN A 111 26.60 -67.43 -47.72
C GLN A 111 25.85 -68.28 -48.74
N LEU A 112 24.77 -67.73 -49.30
CA LEU A 112 24.16 -68.28 -50.51
C LEU A 112 25.24 -68.37 -51.60
N PRO A 113 25.32 -69.48 -52.37
CA PRO A 113 26.25 -69.62 -53.49
C PRO A 113 26.18 -68.40 -54.42
N GLU A 114 27.31 -67.95 -54.98
CA GLU A 114 27.41 -66.70 -55.76
C GLU A 114 26.40 -66.63 -56.93
N THR A 115 26.01 -67.78 -57.48
CA THR A 115 25.03 -67.90 -58.55
C THR A 115 23.62 -67.45 -58.15
N GLU A 116 23.25 -67.57 -56.87
CA GLU A 116 21.93 -67.12 -56.38
C GLU A 116 21.94 -65.65 -55.95
N ARG A 117 23.08 -65.12 -55.49
CA ARG A 117 23.21 -63.70 -55.10
C ARG A 117 22.99 -62.74 -56.27
N GLN A 118 23.42 -63.11 -57.48
CA GLN A 118 23.24 -62.28 -58.67
C GLN A 118 21.77 -62.08 -59.04
N LYS A 119 20.88 -62.99 -58.63
CA LYS A 119 19.44 -62.90 -58.93
C LYS A 119 18.72 -61.79 -58.16
N TYR A 120 19.31 -61.31 -57.06
CA TYR A 120 18.69 -60.32 -56.16
C TYR A 120 19.37 -58.94 -56.17
N GLN A 121 20.45 -58.75 -56.94
CA GLN A 121 21.18 -57.47 -57.00
C GLN A 121 20.49 -56.41 -57.87
N ASN A 122 19.57 -56.80 -58.76
CA ASN A 122 18.91 -55.90 -59.70
C ASN A 122 17.38 -55.95 -59.57
N LEU A 123 16.88 -55.79 -58.35
CA LEU A 123 15.45 -55.55 -58.14
C LEU A 123 15.15 -54.06 -58.41
N PRO A 124 14.12 -53.72 -59.20
CA PRO A 124 13.69 -52.33 -59.35
C PRO A 124 13.25 -51.76 -57.98
N PRO A 125 13.43 -50.45 -57.72
CA PRO A 125 13.06 -49.84 -56.46
C PRO A 125 11.57 -50.08 -56.19
N THR A 126 11.26 -50.34 -54.94
CA THR A 126 9.87 -50.55 -54.51
C THR A 126 9.06 -49.24 -54.69
N PRO A 127 7.73 -49.32 -54.92
CA PRO A 127 6.89 -48.13 -55.02
C PRO A 127 7.03 -47.17 -53.83
N THR A 128 7.34 -47.72 -52.66
CA THR A 128 7.63 -46.99 -51.42
C THR A 128 8.92 -46.15 -51.51
N GLU A 129 9.95 -46.67 -52.15
CA GLU A 129 11.23 -45.96 -52.33
C GLU A 129 11.11 -44.85 -53.38
N GLN A 130 10.32 -45.06 -54.44
CA GLN A 130 10.03 -44.01 -55.42
C GLN A 130 9.21 -42.87 -54.81
N ALA A 131 8.16 -43.19 -54.04
CA ALA A 131 7.36 -42.19 -53.34
C ALA A 131 8.18 -41.40 -52.30
N ALA A 132 9.16 -42.05 -51.65
CA ALA A 132 10.08 -41.38 -50.73
C ALA A 132 11.01 -40.39 -51.43
N GLN A 133 11.46 -40.70 -52.65
CA GLN A 133 12.29 -39.82 -53.47
C GLN A 133 11.49 -38.60 -53.97
N GLU A 134 10.26 -38.81 -54.45
CA GLU A 134 9.38 -37.71 -54.89
C GLU A 134 9.00 -36.78 -53.72
N ALA A 135 8.76 -37.34 -52.52
CA ALA A 135 8.48 -36.54 -51.32
C ALA A 135 9.70 -35.71 -50.86
N GLN A 136 10.92 -36.19 -51.11
CA GLN A 136 12.15 -35.44 -50.84
C GLN A 136 12.35 -34.30 -51.85
N GLU A 137 12.08 -34.53 -53.13
CA GLU A 137 12.14 -33.48 -54.16
C GLU A 137 11.10 -32.37 -53.92
N GLN A 138 9.88 -32.72 -53.51
CA GLN A 138 8.84 -31.72 -53.18
C GLN A 138 9.24 -30.84 -51.98
N LYS A 139 9.91 -31.40 -50.95
CA LYS A 139 10.44 -30.60 -49.84
C LYS A 139 11.56 -29.65 -50.28
N ALA A 140 12.32 -29.98 -51.31
CA ALA A 140 13.39 -29.14 -51.84
C ALA A 140 12.87 -27.92 -52.62
N GLN A 141 11.66 -28.00 -53.19
CA GLN A 141 11.12 -26.97 -54.10
C GLN A 141 10.22 -25.90 -53.42
N GLY A 142 9.85 -26.04 -52.14
CA GLY A 142 8.73 -25.26 -51.54
C GLY A 142 8.96 -24.51 -50.23
N GLY A 143 10.20 -24.22 -49.81
CA GLY A 143 10.48 -23.58 -48.51
C GLY A 143 10.73 -22.07 -48.60
N ILE A 144 9.99 -21.26 -47.85
CA ILE A 144 10.34 -19.84 -47.63
C ILE A 144 11.75 -19.81 -47.00
N PRO A 145 12.72 -19.08 -47.57
CA PRO A 145 14.07 -19.01 -47.06
C PRO A 145 14.10 -18.61 -45.58
N GLY A 146 14.91 -19.27 -44.76
CA GLY A 146 14.98 -19.03 -43.31
C GLY A 146 15.28 -17.58 -42.92
N TRP A 147 15.96 -16.81 -43.78
CA TRP A 147 16.21 -15.38 -43.55
C TRP A 147 14.92 -14.55 -43.48
N VAL A 148 13.86 -14.96 -44.17
CA VAL A 148 12.56 -14.27 -44.15
C VAL A 148 11.92 -14.40 -42.77
N TRP A 149 11.98 -15.58 -42.15
CA TRP A 149 11.46 -15.80 -40.79
C TRP A 149 12.25 -15.03 -39.73
N VAL A 150 13.58 -14.97 -39.89
CA VAL A 150 14.44 -14.13 -39.03
C VAL A 150 14.08 -12.65 -39.18
N SER A 151 13.86 -12.18 -40.41
CA SER A 151 13.48 -10.79 -40.67
C SER A 151 12.09 -10.43 -40.12
N ALA A 152 11.12 -11.35 -40.22
CA ALA A 152 9.78 -11.18 -39.67
C ALA A 152 9.79 -11.17 -38.13
N GLY A 153 10.62 -12.02 -37.51
CA GLY A 153 10.81 -12.04 -36.07
C GLY A 153 11.42 -10.74 -35.53
N LEU A 154 12.45 -10.22 -36.21
CA LEU A 154 13.07 -8.93 -35.85
C LEU A 154 12.09 -7.75 -36.03
N PHE A 155 11.28 -7.74 -37.10
CA PHE A 155 10.27 -6.71 -37.32
C PHE A 155 9.16 -6.75 -36.25
N SER A 156 8.73 -7.95 -35.84
CA SER A 156 7.76 -8.13 -34.75
C SER A 156 8.31 -7.62 -33.40
N MET A 157 9.57 -7.92 -33.07
CA MET A 157 10.21 -7.37 -31.86
C MET A 157 10.37 -5.85 -31.91
N PHE A 158 10.67 -5.30 -33.09
CA PHE A 158 10.76 -3.85 -33.28
C PHE A 158 9.39 -3.19 -33.05
N LEU A 159 8.31 -3.72 -33.64
CA LEU A 159 6.95 -3.22 -33.41
C LEU A 159 6.52 -3.35 -31.95
N PHE A 160 6.85 -4.46 -31.29
CA PHE A 160 6.57 -4.65 -29.87
C PHE A 160 7.35 -3.64 -29.02
N SER A 161 8.62 -3.36 -29.35
CA SER A 161 9.41 -2.35 -28.66
C SER A 161 8.83 -0.94 -28.83
N ILE A 162 8.33 -0.60 -30.02
CA ILE A 162 7.62 0.66 -30.26
C ILE A 162 6.32 0.72 -29.45
N LEU A 163 5.55 -0.36 -29.41
CA LEU A 163 4.33 -0.43 -28.60
C LEU A 163 4.64 -0.22 -27.13
N VAL A 164 5.68 -0.87 -26.59
CA VAL A 164 6.14 -0.69 -25.22
C VAL A 164 6.57 0.75 -24.98
N LEU A 165 7.34 1.36 -25.89
CA LEU A 165 7.74 2.76 -25.79
C LEU A 165 6.54 3.72 -25.86
N LEU A 166 5.54 3.44 -26.69
CA LEU A 166 4.30 4.22 -26.76
C LEU A 166 3.48 4.07 -25.47
N VAL A 167 3.38 2.88 -24.90
CA VAL A 167 2.73 2.65 -23.61
C VAL A 167 3.49 3.40 -22.51
N VAL A 168 4.82 3.30 -22.45
CA VAL A 168 5.63 4.05 -21.48
C VAL A 168 5.45 5.56 -21.68
N TYR A 169 5.45 6.05 -22.91
CA TYR A 169 5.22 7.46 -23.22
C TYR A 169 3.82 7.93 -22.81
N PHE A 170 2.78 7.15 -23.09
CA PHE A 170 1.40 7.52 -22.81
C PHE A 170 1.06 7.44 -21.32
N PHE A 171 1.61 6.47 -20.59
CA PHE A 171 1.33 6.27 -19.17
C PHE A 171 2.29 7.03 -18.24
N PHE A 172 3.56 7.25 -18.60
CA PHE A 172 4.54 7.84 -17.69
C PHE A 172 4.97 9.26 -18.08
N ILE A 173 4.89 9.66 -19.36
CA ILE A 173 5.41 10.97 -19.80
C ILE A 173 4.28 12.02 -19.91
N ARG A 174 3.02 11.61 -20.03
CA ARG A 174 1.88 12.53 -20.19
C ARG A 174 1.30 13.05 -18.87
N ASP A 175 1.42 12.30 -17.79
CA ASP A 175 0.95 12.74 -16.47
C ASP A 175 2.01 13.60 -15.79
N SER A 176 2.24 14.80 -16.31
CA SER A 176 2.98 15.84 -15.58
C SER A 176 2.22 16.09 -14.27
N SER A 177 2.82 15.68 -13.15
CA SER A 177 2.30 15.99 -11.81
C SER A 177 2.84 17.35 -11.37
N TYR A 178 1.95 18.19 -10.84
CA TYR A 178 2.29 19.53 -10.37
C TYR A 178 2.27 19.59 -8.86
N SER A 179 3.09 20.49 -8.31
CA SER A 179 3.05 20.88 -6.90
C SER A 179 2.61 22.32 -6.78
N VAL A 180 1.61 22.57 -5.92
CA VAL A 180 1.23 23.91 -5.48
C VAL A 180 1.41 23.97 -3.98
N THR A 181 2.19 24.92 -3.47
CA THR A 181 2.23 25.20 -2.03
C THR A 181 1.25 26.32 -1.69
N VAL A 182 0.31 26.08 -0.79
CA VAL A 182 -0.50 27.12 -0.16
C VAL A 182 0.21 27.62 1.09
N LYS A 183 0.24 28.93 1.32
CA LYS A 183 0.85 29.57 2.50
C LYS A 183 -0.09 30.61 3.10
N SER A 184 0.14 30.96 4.37
CA SER A 184 -0.61 31.99 5.11
C SER A 184 -2.09 31.70 5.30
N ALA A 185 -2.49 30.43 5.21
CA ALA A 185 -3.83 30.02 5.59
C ALA A 185 -3.92 29.91 7.13
N PRO A 186 -5.09 30.14 7.75
CA PRO A 186 -5.27 29.88 9.17
C PRO A 186 -4.90 28.42 9.48
N PRO A 187 -4.02 28.14 10.45
CA PRO A 187 -3.63 26.78 10.80
C PRO A 187 -4.83 25.89 11.13
N GLY A 188 -4.83 24.67 10.61
CA GLY A 188 -5.95 23.73 10.75
C GLY A 188 -7.16 24.01 9.85
N SER A 189 -7.04 24.91 8.88
CA SER A 189 -8.03 25.04 7.78
C SER A 189 -8.04 23.80 6.89
N ASP A 190 -9.23 23.40 6.45
CA ASP A 190 -9.44 22.34 5.46
C ASP A 190 -9.30 22.93 4.05
N ILE A 191 -8.63 22.19 3.18
CA ILE A 191 -8.26 22.62 1.83
C ILE A 191 -8.95 21.71 0.85
N PHE A 192 -9.69 22.32 -0.08
CA PHE A 192 -10.40 21.64 -1.14
C PHE A 192 -9.81 22.02 -2.49
N VAL A 193 -9.63 21.03 -3.35
CA VAL A 193 -9.21 21.20 -4.75
C VAL A 193 -10.31 20.62 -5.63
N ASP A 194 -10.93 21.46 -6.46
CA ASP A 194 -12.07 21.09 -7.31
C ASP A 194 -13.17 20.34 -6.52
N ASP A 195 -13.53 20.89 -5.35
CA ASP A 195 -14.50 20.32 -4.39
C ASP A 195 -14.08 19.00 -3.71
N GLY A 196 -12.94 18.42 -4.05
CA GLY A 196 -12.34 17.29 -3.33
C GLY A 196 -11.56 17.76 -2.10
N SER A 197 -11.81 17.17 -0.92
CA SER A 197 -11.00 17.45 0.27
C SER A 197 -9.58 16.92 0.07
N TRP A 198 -8.60 17.79 0.31
CA TRP A 198 -7.18 17.49 0.22
C TRP A 198 -6.56 17.23 1.59
N GLY A 199 -6.98 17.99 2.59
CA GLY A 199 -6.51 17.85 3.97
C GLY A 199 -6.35 19.17 4.69
N LEU A 200 -5.71 19.10 5.86
CA LEU A 200 -5.57 20.23 6.78
C LEU A 200 -4.24 20.95 6.59
N THR A 201 -4.28 22.27 6.74
CA THR A 201 -3.08 23.10 6.82
C THR A 201 -2.26 22.77 8.06
N ARG A 202 -0.93 22.83 7.89
CA ARG A 202 0.05 22.62 8.97
C ARG A 202 -0.02 23.75 10.00
N PRO A 203 0.63 23.59 11.17
CA PRO A 203 0.70 24.65 12.18
C PRO A 203 1.30 25.97 11.68
N ASP A 204 2.14 25.96 10.65
CA ASP A 204 2.69 27.17 10.02
C ASP A 204 1.73 27.83 9.00
N GLY A 205 0.53 27.27 8.82
CA GLY A 205 -0.46 27.74 7.85
C GLY A 205 -0.14 27.33 6.41
N SER A 206 0.78 26.38 6.20
CA SER A 206 1.12 25.87 4.87
C SER A 206 0.51 24.50 4.57
N ILE A 207 0.28 24.21 3.29
CA ILE A 207 0.02 22.85 2.81
C ILE A 207 0.64 22.69 1.43
N GLU A 208 1.15 21.49 1.15
CA GLU A 208 1.62 21.13 -0.18
C GLU A 208 0.57 20.28 -0.88
N LEU A 209 0.13 20.75 -2.05
CA LEU A 209 -0.84 20.09 -2.91
C LEU A 209 -0.05 19.35 -3.98
N THR A 210 0.25 18.07 -3.73
CA THR A 210 1.00 17.18 -4.64
C THR A 210 0.52 15.74 -4.49
N PRO A 211 0.30 14.99 -5.59
CA PRO A 211 0.41 15.41 -6.99
C PRO A 211 -0.90 16.03 -7.53
N LEU A 212 -0.82 17.18 -8.22
CA LEU A 212 -1.95 17.78 -8.94
C LEU A 212 -1.90 17.48 -10.44
N LYS A 213 -3.07 17.30 -11.05
CA LYS A 213 -3.22 17.15 -12.51
C LYS A 213 -3.18 18.51 -13.21
N SER A 214 -2.65 18.56 -14.43
CA SER A 214 -2.65 19.74 -15.30
C SER A 214 -4.07 20.32 -15.50
N GLY A 215 -4.12 21.58 -15.90
CA GLY A 215 -5.36 22.33 -16.15
C GLY A 215 -5.71 23.31 -15.03
N ARG A 216 -6.87 23.96 -15.20
CA ARG A 216 -7.40 24.90 -14.22
C ARG A 216 -7.93 24.16 -13.00
N ARG A 217 -7.45 24.54 -11.82
CA ARG A 217 -7.87 24.01 -10.52
C ARG A 217 -8.43 25.12 -9.65
N VAL A 218 -9.49 24.82 -8.92
CA VAL A 218 -10.08 25.73 -7.94
C VAL A 218 -9.65 25.30 -6.54
N ILE A 219 -8.94 26.17 -5.84
CA ILE A 219 -8.50 25.94 -4.47
C ILE A 219 -9.39 26.74 -3.53
N LYS A 220 -10.08 26.03 -2.65
CA LYS A 220 -10.97 26.60 -1.62
C LYS A 220 -10.42 26.26 -0.25
N ILE A 221 -10.39 27.26 0.63
CA ILE A 221 -9.91 27.14 2.01
C ILE A 221 -11.11 27.33 2.92
N VAL A 222 -11.36 26.37 3.79
CA VAL A 222 -12.50 26.38 4.72
C VAL A 222 -11.97 26.36 6.15
N HIS A 223 -12.37 27.35 6.94
CA HIS A 223 -12.07 27.41 8.36
C HIS A 223 -13.33 27.83 9.14
N PRO A 224 -13.57 27.32 10.37
CA PRO A 224 -14.79 27.63 11.11
C PRO A 224 -15.00 29.12 11.47
N THR A 225 -13.90 29.87 11.60
CA THR A 225 -13.88 31.25 12.09
C THR A 225 -13.16 32.24 11.19
N TYR A 226 -12.71 31.80 10.01
CA TYR A 226 -12.06 32.66 9.01
C TYR A 226 -12.74 32.48 7.67
N GLU A 227 -12.98 33.60 6.99
CA GLU A 227 -13.47 33.64 5.62
C GLU A 227 -12.28 33.83 4.68
N CYS A 228 -12.11 32.92 3.72
CA CYS A 228 -10.98 32.91 2.80
C CYS A 228 -11.44 33.07 1.36
N GLU A 229 -10.68 33.83 0.56
CA GLU A 229 -10.92 33.97 -0.87
C GLU A 229 -10.64 32.66 -1.62
N THR A 230 -11.59 32.21 -2.46
CA THR A 230 -11.37 31.11 -3.41
C THR A 230 -10.40 31.56 -4.51
N ARG A 231 -9.46 30.69 -4.88
CA ARG A 231 -8.42 31.01 -5.85
C ARG A 231 -8.36 29.97 -6.95
N GLU A 232 -8.34 30.44 -8.20
CA GLU A 232 -8.11 29.58 -9.36
C GLU A 232 -6.61 29.56 -9.70
N VAL A 233 -6.08 28.38 -9.99
CA VAL A 233 -4.69 28.17 -10.42
C VAL A 233 -4.71 27.44 -11.76
N ASP A 234 -4.02 27.99 -12.75
CA ASP A 234 -3.87 27.38 -14.08
C ASP A 234 -2.53 26.62 -14.14
N LEU A 235 -2.60 25.29 -14.09
CA LEU A 235 -1.43 24.40 -14.11
C LEU A 235 -1.09 24.04 -15.55
N LYS A 236 -0.10 24.74 -16.12
CA LYS A 236 0.37 24.56 -17.50
C LYS A 236 1.82 24.07 -17.55
N ASP A 237 2.11 23.36 -18.62
CA ASP A 237 3.28 22.50 -18.86
C ASP A 237 4.63 23.06 -18.35
N GLY A 238 5.27 22.29 -17.47
CA GLY A 238 6.70 22.39 -17.13
C GLY A 238 7.10 23.43 -16.09
N VAL A 239 6.17 24.24 -15.57
CA VAL A 239 6.46 25.26 -14.56
C VAL A 239 5.62 25.03 -13.31
N ASN A 240 6.28 24.80 -12.17
CA ASN A 240 5.59 24.78 -10.88
C ASN A 240 5.07 26.21 -10.59
N PRO A 241 3.78 26.38 -10.32
CA PRO A 241 3.22 27.68 -10.01
C PRO A 241 3.84 28.25 -8.73
N ALA A 242 3.90 29.58 -8.65
CA ALA A 242 4.33 30.26 -7.44
C ALA A 242 3.43 29.85 -6.24
N PRO A 243 3.97 29.89 -5.00
CA PRO A 243 3.18 29.59 -3.81
C PRO A 243 1.93 30.47 -3.74
N LEU A 244 0.79 29.84 -3.49
CA LEU A 244 -0.48 30.51 -3.35
C LEU A 244 -0.57 31.10 -1.93
N ILE A 245 -0.59 32.42 -1.84
CA ILE A 245 -0.82 33.10 -0.56
C ILE A 245 -2.32 33.18 -0.31
N ALA A 246 -2.78 32.51 0.74
CA ALA A 246 -4.15 32.55 1.19
C ALA A 246 -4.51 33.96 1.70
N ARG A 247 -5.68 34.45 1.30
CA ARG A 247 -6.24 35.71 1.77
C ARG A 247 -7.45 35.39 2.62
N CYS A 248 -7.25 35.43 3.93
CA CYS A 248 -8.26 35.06 4.91
C CYS A 248 -8.47 36.18 5.92
N LYS A 249 -9.72 36.40 6.32
CA LYS A 249 -10.12 37.39 7.32
C LYS A 249 -10.87 36.70 8.45
N ALA A 250 -10.55 37.04 9.70
CA ALA A 250 -11.30 36.54 10.85
C ALA A 250 -12.76 37.02 10.77
N MET A 251 -13.70 36.10 10.99
CA MET A 251 -15.13 36.40 10.97
C MET A 251 -15.51 37.22 12.20
N ALA A 252 -16.34 38.25 12.01
CA ALA A 252 -16.90 39.03 13.10
C ALA A 252 -17.94 38.22 13.89
N VAL A 253 -18.12 38.56 15.17
CA VAL A 253 -19.24 38.07 15.99
C VAL A 253 -20.55 38.40 15.28
N LYS A 254 -21.47 37.42 15.16
CA LYS A 254 -22.70 37.63 14.38
C LYS A 254 -23.65 38.60 15.12
N PRO A 255 -24.50 39.36 14.42
CA PRO A 255 -25.49 40.21 15.06
C PRO A 255 -26.38 39.41 16.01
N GLY A 256 -26.51 39.87 17.26
CA GLY A 256 -27.29 39.20 18.31
C GLY A 256 -26.54 38.10 19.09
N GLU A 257 -25.32 37.73 18.72
CA GLU A 257 -24.48 36.83 19.53
C GLU A 257 -23.87 37.58 20.73
N THR A 258 -24.05 37.05 21.94
CA THR A 258 -23.39 37.55 23.15
C THR A 258 -22.14 36.72 23.48
N CYS A 259 -21.10 37.37 23.98
CA CYS A 259 -19.83 36.75 24.38
C CYS A 259 -19.77 36.43 25.89
N GLU A 260 -20.92 36.39 26.56
CA GLU A 260 -21.03 36.19 28.01
C GLU A 260 -21.16 34.71 28.39
N SER A 261 -21.77 33.91 27.51
CA SER A 261 -22.01 32.48 27.77
C SER A 261 -21.91 31.65 26.50
N PHE A 262 -21.47 30.40 26.69
CA PHE A 262 -21.27 29.43 25.64
C PHE A 262 -21.95 28.11 26.02
N SER A 263 -22.65 27.52 25.07
CA SER A 263 -23.27 26.21 25.18
C SER A 263 -22.35 25.14 24.56
N PRO A 264 -22.54 23.84 24.90
CA PRO A 264 -21.79 22.77 24.27
C PRO A 264 -21.91 22.83 22.74
N GLY A 265 -20.78 22.78 22.04
CA GLY A 265 -20.73 22.88 20.58
C GLY A 265 -20.57 24.30 20.03
N GLU A 266 -20.72 25.36 20.84
CA GLU A 266 -20.55 26.75 20.40
C GLU A 266 -19.07 27.18 20.30
N PHE A 267 -18.17 26.29 19.85
CA PHE A 267 -16.73 26.55 19.78
C PHE A 267 -16.38 27.70 18.83
N ASP A 268 -17.09 27.80 17.71
CA ASP A 268 -16.81 28.82 16.71
C ASP A 268 -17.28 30.19 17.19
N LYS A 269 -18.38 30.24 17.96
CA LYS A 269 -18.84 31.44 18.66
C LYS A 269 -17.82 31.88 19.71
N ALA A 270 -17.32 30.95 20.53
CA ALA A 270 -16.29 31.21 21.51
C ALA A 270 -15.02 31.77 20.87
N GLU A 271 -14.58 31.19 19.75
CA GLU A 271 -13.40 31.69 19.04
C GLU A 271 -13.64 33.05 18.35
N ARG A 272 -14.82 33.31 17.78
CA ARG A 272 -15.15 34.67 17.28
C ARG A 272 -15.11 35.71 18.41
N CYS A 273 -15.68 35.38 19.56
CA CYS A 273 -15.65 36.23 20.75
C CYS A 273 -14.23 36.45 21.29
N TYR A 274 -13.43 35.38 21.34
CA TYR A 274 -12.01 35.43 21.69
C TYR A 274 -11.22 36.34 20.74
N ASN A 275 -11.41 36.18 19.43
CA ASN A 275 -10.74 36.98 18.41
C ASN A 275 -11.10 38.46 18.58
N LYS A 276 -12.39 38.76 18.79
CA LYS A 276 -12.87 40.12 19.06
C LYS A 276 -12.27 40.69 20.33
N ALA A 277 -12.28 39.93 21.43
CA ALA A 277 -11.75 40.38 22.71
C ALA A 277 -10.26 40.72 22.66
N LEU A 278 -9.48 39.96 21.88
CA LEU A 278 -8.07 40.29 21.62
C LEU A 278 -7.90 41.53 20.75
N ASP A 279 -8.72 41.69 19.70
CA ASP A 279 -8.65 42.85 18.82
C ASP A 279 -9.08 44.16 19.51
N ASP A 280 -9.98 44.07 20.49
CA ASP A 280 -10.46 45.20 21.30
C ASP A 280 -9.50 45.58 22.43
N LEU A 281 -8.42 44.83 22.67
CA LEU A 281 -7.46 45.15 23.73
C LEU A 281 -6.80 46.52 23.45
N PRO A 282 -6.71 47.42 24.45
CA PRO A 282 -5.99 48.67 24.27
C PRO A 282 -4.49 48.41 24.03
N ASP A 283 -3.80 49.31 23.37
CA ASP A 283 -2.34 49.25 23.22
C ASP A 283 -1.71 50.44 23.96
N PRO A 284 -1.04 50.24 25.12
CA PRO A 284 -0.77 48.95 25.78
C PRO A 284 -1.96 48.39 26.58
N PHE A 285 -2.09 47.06 26.64
CA PHE A 285 -3.11 46.35 27.44
C PHE A 285 -2.57 45.92 28.81
N THR A 286 -3.44 45.75 29.81
CA THR A 286 -3.05 45.15 31.11
C THR A 286 -2.98 43.63 31.04
N ASP A 287 -2.19 43.01 31.93
CA ASP A 287 -2.08 41.55 32.06
C ASP A 287 -3.43 40.91 32.39
N GLU A 288 -4.27 41.53 33.23
CA GLU A 288 -5.60 41.00 33.52
C GLU A 288 -6.55 41.09 32.31
N ALA A 289 -6.45 42.15 31.51
CA ALA A 289 -7.24 42.29 30.29
C ALA A 289 -6.90 41.18 29.28
N LEU A 290 -5.60 40.89 29.10
CA LEU A 290 -5.16 39.78 28.27
C LEU A 290 -5.65 38.43 28.82
N VAL A 291 -5.47 38.17 30.13
CA VAL A 291 -5.92 36.91 30.74
C VAL A 291 -7.43 36.72 30.60
N ARG A 292 -8.24 37.77 30.76
CA ARG A 292 -9.68 37.70 30.53
C ARG A 292 -9.99 37.32 29.09
N ALA A 293 -9.33 37.94 28.11
CA ALA A 293 -9.52 37.61 26.70
C ALA A 293 -9.08 36.18 26.38
N LEU A 294 -7.93 35.73 26.90
CA LEU A 294 -7.41 34.39 26.68
C LEU A 294 -8.33 33.29 27.19
N ASN A 295 -8.99 33.53 28.33
CA ASN A 295 -9.94 32.60 28.95
C ASN A 295 -11.30 32.48 28.25
N ILE A 296 -11.54 33.24 27.17
CA ILE A 296 -12.73 33.08 26.32
C ILE A 296 -12.57 31.87 25.39
N LEU A 297 -11.33 31.53 25.01
CA LEU A 297 -11.08 30.42 24.08
C LEU A 297 -11.48 29.09 24.72
N ILE A 298 -12.35 28.35 24.05
CA ILE A 298 -12.70 26.97 24.41
C ILE A 298 -11.87 26.03 23.55
N ILE A 299 -10.99 25.26 24.20
CA ILE A 299 -10.22 24.19 23.55
C ILE A 299 -10.86 22.87 23.95
N ASN A 300 -11.61 22.28 23.04
CA ASN A 300 -12.20 20.97 23.26
C ASN A 300 -11.17 19.87 22.98
N PHE A 301 -11.01 18.95 23.91
CA PHE A 301 -10.19 17.77 23.69
C PHE A 301 -11.11 16.56 23.54
N ASP A 302 -10.77 15.67 22.62
CA ASP A 302 -11.42 14.36 22.53
C ASP A 302 -11.27 13.61 23.87
N SER A 303 -12.21 12.71 24.13
CA SER A 303 -12.19 11.88 25.34
C SER A 303 -10.87 11.13 25.47
N GLY A 304 -10.23 11.23 26.63
CA GLY A 304 -8.92 10.63 26.91
C GLY A 304 -7.72 11.20 26.15
N LYS A 305 -7.91 12.23 25.30
CA LYS A 305 -6.82 12.86 24.54
C LYS A 305 -6.42 14.22 25.09
N TYR A 306 -5.20 14.61 24.74
CA TYR A 306 -4.60 15.91 25.06
C TYR A 306 -4.03 16.63 23.83
N ASP A 307 -4.21 16.07 22.62
CA ASP A 307 -3.85 16.75 21.38
C ASP A 307 -4.74 17.96 21.16
N VAL A 308 -4.12 19.11 20.91
CA VAL A 308 -4.85 20.34 20.58
C VAL A 308 -5.48 20.17 19.19
N PRO A 309 -6.81 20.35 19.03
CA PRO A 309 -7.45 20.23 17.74
C PRO A 309 -6.85 21.19 16.71
N PRO A 310 -6.60 20.76 15.47
CA PRO A 310 -6.05 21.61 14.43
C PRO A 310 -6.83 22.92 14.25
N GLN A 311 -8.15 22.88 14.34
CA GLN A 311 -9.03 24.03 14.15
C GLN A 311 -8.86 25.11 15.22
N ARG A 312 -8.21 24.81 16.35
CA ARG A 312 -7.91 25.80 17.42
C ARG A 312 -6.50 26.37 17.30
N LEU A 313 -5.69 25.89 16.36
CA LEU A 313 -4.31 26.35 16.17
C LEU A 313 -4.25 27.81 15.71
N ALA A 314 -5.18 28.27 14.86
CA ALA A 314 -5.27 29.67 14.45
C ALA A 314 -5.56 30.62 15.63
N ALA A 315 -6.47 30.23 16.53
CA ALA A 315 -6.75 30.99 17.75
C ALA A 315 -5.52 31.07 18.67
N LEU A 316 -4.84 29.93 18.90
CA LEU A 316 -3.61 29.89 19.71
C LEU A 316 -2.46 30.69 19.08
N GLN A 317 -2.34 30.68 17.74
CA GLN A 317 -1.38 31.52 17.03
C GLN A 317 -1.67 33.00 17.28
N LYS A 318 -2.95 33.41 17.22
CA LYS A 318 -3.35 34.79 17.54
C LYS A 318 -3.01 35.13 18.99
N GLY A 319 -3.40 34.31 19.96
CA GLY A 319 -3.08 34.49 21.38
C GLY A 319 -1.58 34.61 21.64
N ALA A 320 -0.77 33.79 20.99
CA ALA A 320 0.68 33.84 21.07
C ALA A 320 1.23 35.21 20.66
N THR A 321 0.64 35.91 19.69
CA THR A 321 1.07 37.28 19.33
C THR A 321 0.91 38.27 20.49
N PHE A 322 -0.19 38.19 21.23
CA PHE A 322 -0.44 39.06 22.39
C PHE A 322 0.39 38.66 23.61
N ILE A 323 0.57 37.36 23.85
CA ILE A 323 1.43 36.88 24.93
C ILE A 323 2.88 37.32 24.69
N LYS A 324 3.39 37.29 23.44
CA LYS A 324 4.71 37.82 23.10
C LYS A 324 4.81 39.31 23.42
N LYS A 325 3.83 40.12 22.99
CA LYS A 325 3.78 41.55 23.32
C LYS A 325 3.83 41.80 24.83
N LEU A 326 3.15 40.97 25.63
CA LEU A 326 3.23 41.03 27.09
C LEU A 326 4.66 40.72 27.58
N GLN A 327 5.26 39.61 27.12
CA GLN A 327 6.61 39.20 27.52
C GLN A 327 7.69 40.21 27.11
N ASP A 328 7.53 40.87 25.97
CA ASP A 328 8.45 41.91 25.50
C ASP A 328 8.41 43.15 26.41
N ARG A 329 7.23 43.47 26.96
CA ARG A 329 7.04 44.60 27.89
C ARG A 329 7.38 44.25 29.33
N GLU A 330 7.02 43.05 29.76
CA GLU A 330 7.11 42.56 31.13
C GLU A 330 7.79 41.18 31.16
N PRO A 331 9.12 41.11 30.99
CA PRO A 331 9.84 39.84 30.84
C PRO A 331 9.85 38.97 32.10
N ASN A 332 9.52 39.53 33.26
CA ASN A 332 9.41 38.82 34.53
C ASN A 332 8.01 38.22 34.78
N THR A 333 7.03 38.61 33.97
CA THR A 333 5.66 38.13 34.09
C THR A 333 5.58 36.68 33.64
N VAL A 334 5.09 35.81 34.53
CA VAL A 334 4.89 34.38 34.25
C VAL A 334 3.40 34.10 34.13
N LEU A 335 3.01 33.58 32.97
CA LEU A 335 1.65 33.13 32.67
C LEU A 335 1.54 31.62 32.94
N GLU A 336 0.59 31.23 33.78
CA GLU A 336 0.23 29.83 33.96
C GLU A 336 -0.83 29.40 32.95
N VAL A 337 -0.64 28.22 32.38
CA VAL A 337 -1.61 27.46 31.59
C VAL A 337 -2.13 26.32 32.48
N GLY A 338 -3.32 26.51 33.02
CA GLY A 338 -4.05 25.57 33.86
C GLY A 338 -4.91 24.61 33.03
N GLY A 339 -4.79 23.31 33.25
CA GLY A 339 -5.67 22.29 32.65
C GLY A 339 -6.72 21.80 33.64
N HIS A 340 -7.95 21.61 33.18
CA HIS A 340 -9.06 21.08 33.98
C HIS A 340 -9.79 19.95 33.26
N THR A 341 -10.34 19.01 34.02
CA THR A 341 -11.22 17.94 33.53
C THR A 341 -12.62 18.08 34.10
N ASP A 342 -13.56 17.29 33.56
CA ASP A 342 -14.80 16.99 34.27
C ASP A 342 -14.56 15.93 35.36
N SER A 343 -15.60 15.59 36.11
CA SER A 343 -15.55 14.58 37.17
C SER A 343 -15.76 13.14 36.67
N VAL A 344 -15.53 12.88 35.38
CA VAL A 344 -15.69 11.54 34.81
C VAL A 344 -14.33 10.85 34.79
N GLY A 345 -14.22 9.72 35.49
CA GLY A 345 -12.99 8.93 35.55
C GLY A 345 -12.41 8.87 36.96
N ASN A 346 -11.13 8.50 37.05
CA ASN A 346 -10.38 8.45 38.30
C ASN A 346 -9.54 9.73 38.43
N ASP A 347 -9.49 10.33 39.61
CA ASP A 347 -8.73 11.53 39.97
C ASP A 347 -7.29 11.50 39.44
N SER A 348 -6.58 10.38 39.58
CA SER A 348 -5.20 10.24 39.11
C SER A 348 -5.09 10.35 37.59
N SER A 349 -6.02 9.72 36.87
CA SER A 349 -6.10 9.81 35.40
C SER A 349 -6.48 11.22 34.96
N ASN A 350 -7.42 11.86 35.65
CA ASN A 350 -7.87 13.22 35.38
C ASN A 350 -6.76 14.25 35.64
N GLN A 351 -5.99 14.05 36.71
CA GLN A 351 -4.80 14.84 37.01
C GLN A 351 -3.78 14.75 35.87
N ALA A 352 -3.35 13.53 35.51
CA ALA A 352 -2.40 13.32 34.43
C ALA A 352 -2.89 13.87 33.08
N LEU A 353 -4.19 13.70 32.78
CA LEU A 353 -4.79 14.22 31.55
C LEU A 353 -4.77 15.76 31.52
N SER A 354 -5.10 16.40 32.64
CA SER A 354 -5.08 17.86 32.75
C SER A 354 -3.67 18.44 32.64
N ASP A 355 -2.66 17.78 33.23
CA ASP A 355 -1.25 18.16 33.11
C ASP A 355 -0.78 18.08 31.65
N ASN A 356 -1.12 17.00 30.96
CA ASN A 356 -0.77 16.81 29.55
C ASN A 356 -1.46 17.83 28.63
N ARG A 357 -2.73 18.16 28.89
CA ARG A 357 -3.46 19.20 28.12
C ARG A 357 -2.85 20.59 28.30
N ALA A 358 -2.52 20.96 29.54
CA ALA A 358 -1.83 22.22 29.82
C ALA A 358 -0.47 22.28 29.10
N LYS A 359 0.30 21.19 29.17
CA LYS A 359 1.58 21.06 28.46
C LYS A 359 1.44 21.16 26.95
N ALA A 360 0.46 20.47 26.36
CA ALA A 360 0.23 20.52 24.92
C ALA A 360 -0.08 21.94 24.43
N VAL A 361 -0.87 22.72 25.18
CA VAL A 361 -1.13 24.12 24.86
C VAL A 361 0.13 24.97 25.00
N LYS A 362 0.91 24.80 26.07
CA LYS A 362 2.21 25.48 26.21
C LYS A 362 3.15 25.18 25.04
N ASP A 363 3.24 23.92 24.62
CA ASP A 363 4.08 23.50 23.50
C ASP A 363 3.63 24.14 22.18
N VAL A 364 2.32 24.26 21.95
CA VAL A 364 1.78 24.98 20.79
C VAL A 364 2.10 26.47 20.84
N LEU A 365 1.92 27.14 21.99
CA LEU A 365 2.26 28.54 22.17
C LEU A 365 3.76 28.80 21.94
N ALA A 366 4.62 27.91 22.45
CA ALA A 366 6.06 27.96 22.24
C ALA A 366 6.45 27.84 20.77
N ARG A 367 5.78 26.96 19.99
CA ARG A 367 5.97 26.85 18.53
C ARG A 367 5.64 28.15 17.80
N TYR A 368 4.74 28.97 18.33
CA TYR A 368 4.42 30.30 17.80
C TYR A 368 5.31 31.44 18.34
N GLY A 369 6.39 31.07 19.04
CA GLY A 369 7.44 31.97 19.48
C GLY A 369 7.22 32.60 20.85
N VAL A 370 6.23 32.15 21.63
CA VAL A 370 6.11 32.56 23.04
C VAL A 370 7.31 32.00 23.80
N ASN A 371 7.97 32.81 24.61
CA ASN A 371 9.10 32.35 25.41
C ASN A 371 8.61 31.30 26.43
N PRO A 372 9.10 30.04 26.36
CA PRO A 372 8.67 28.98 27.27
C PRO A 372 9.02 29.25 28.74
N ALA A 373 9.99 30.12 29.02
CA ALA A 373 10.37 30.50 30.39
C ALA A 373 9.32 31.41 31.06
N GLY A 374 8.57 32.18 30.27
CA GLY A 374 7.44 32.98 30.76
C GLY A 374 6.11 32.20 30.78
N LEU A 375 6.15 30.88 30.54
CA LEU A 375 5.00 30.00 30.61
C LEU A 375 5.22 28.89 31.65
N GLN A 376 4.27 28.73 32.57
CA GLN A 376 4.19 27.55 33.43
C GLN A 376 2.92 26.76 33.15
N THR A 377 2.90 25.49 33.52
CA THR A 377 1.76 24.59 33.29
C THR A 377 1.38 23.91 34.59
N ARG A 378 0.08 23.76 34.82
CA ARG A 378 -0.43 23.00 35.97
C ARG A 378 -1.74 22.31 35.60
N GLY A 379 -1.82 21.00 35.80
CA GLY A 379 -3.07 20.27 35.81
C GLY A 379 -3.75 20.41 37.16
N TYR A 380 -5.06 20.64 37.13
CA TYR A 380 -5.91 20.69 38.32
C TYR A 380 -6.85 19.48 38.40
N GLY A 381 -6.83 18.59 37.41
CA GLY A 381 -7.80 17.51 37.27
C GLY A 381 -9.24 18.04 37.41
N GLU A 382 -10.02 17.34 38.23
CA GLU A 382 -11.40 17.71 38.56
C GLU A 382 -11.53 18.54 39.86
N THR A 383 -10.42 18.87 40.52
CA THR A 383 -10.42 19.45 41.87
C THR A 383 -10.92 20.90 41.95
N GLN A 384 -11.00 21.59 40.80
CA GLN A 384 -11.46 22.99 40.70
C GLN A 384 -12.57 23.14 39.65
N PRO A 385 -13.76 22.55 39.89
CA PRO A 385 -14.90 22.69 38.99
C PRO A 385 -15.44 24.12 39.06
N LYS A 386 -15.71 24.71 37.91
CA LYS A 386 -16.35 26.05 37.81
C LYS A 386 -17.85 25.92 37.56
N PHE A 387 -18.28 24.81 36.98
CA PHE A 387 -19.65 24.52 36.60
C PHE A 387 -20.11 23.19 37.19
N ASP A 388 -21.43 22.96 37.21
CA ASP A 388 -22.03 21.76 37.79
C ASP A 388 -21.71 20.49 36.98
N ASN A 389 -20.91 19.59 37.55
CA ASN A 389 -20.54 18.31 36.95
C ASN A 389 -21.71 17.32 36.83
N ASN A 390 -22.87 17.60 37.42
CA ASN A 390 -24.07 16.78 37.24
C ASN A 390 -24.75 17.01 35.88
N THR A 391 -24.40 18.07 35.17
CA THR A 391 -24.95 18.39 33.84
C THR A 391 -23.90 18.17 32.75
N GLU A 392 -24.32 17.66 31.59
CA GLU A 392 -23.42 17.51 30.44
C GLU A 392 -22.81 18.86 30.00
N GLN A 393 -23.58 19.94 30.14
CA GLN A 393 -23.10 21.30 29.90
C GLN A 393 -22.01 21.71 30.90
N GLY A 394 -22.19 21.47 32.19
CA GLY A 394 -21.18 21.83 33.18
C GLY A 394 -19.91 20.99 33.07
N LYS A 395 -20.03 19.68 32.80
CA LYS A 395 -18.87 18.83 32.46
C LYS A 395 -18.10 19.38 31.26
N PHE A 396 -18.81 19.74 30.20
CA PHE A 396 -18.22 20.34 29.01
C PHE A 396 -17.44 21.63 29.33
N LEU A 397 -18.02 22.53 30.12
CA LEU A 397 -17.38 23.78 30.50
C LEU A 397 -16.24 23.60 31.52
N ASN A 398 -16.22 22.50 32.27
CA ASN A 398 -15.14 22.14 33.18
C ASN A 398 -13.91 21.58 32.44
N ARG A 399 -14.08 20.93 31.30
CA ARG A 399 -12.99 20.55 30.38
C ARG A 399 -12.42 21.77 29.67
N ARG A 400 -11.61 22.55 30.37
CA ARG A 400 -11.10 23.84 29.89
C ARG A 400 -9.60 24.01 30.10
N ILE A 401 -9.06 24.98 29.38
CA ILE A 401 -7.75 25.56 29.65
C ILE A 401 -7.98 26.94 30.26
N GLN A 402 -7.25 27.23 31.33
CA GLN A 402 -7.32 28.49 32.04
C GLN A 402 -5.95 29.17 32.03
N TYR A 403 -5.94 30.47 31.86
CA TYR A 403 -4.76 31.31 31.95
C TYR A 403 -4.81 32.16 33.22
N SER A 404 -3.68 32.34 33.89
CA SER A 404 -3.54 33.21 35.06
C SER A 404 -2.12 33.77 35.19
N ILE A 405 -1.95 34.91 35.85
CA ILE A 405 -0.63 35.47 36.17
C ILE A 405 -0.21 34.93 37.54
N VAL A 406 0.99 34.37 37.62
CA VAL A 406 1.51 33.74 38.86
C VAL A 406 2.73 34.46 39.43
N LYS A 407 3.40 35.27 38.61
CA LYS A 407 4.53 36.09 39.02
C LYS A 407 4.57 37.34 38.13
N ARG A 408 4.97 38.46 38.73
CA ARG A 408 5.24 39.75 38.08
C ARG A 408 6.70 40.13 38.28
#